data_AF-A0A1I8A370-F1
#
_entry.id   AF-A0A1I8A370-F1
#
_cell.length_a   1.000
_cell.length_b   1.000
_cell.length_c   1.000
_cell.angle_alpha   90.00
_cell.angle_beta   90.00
_cell.angle_gamma   90.00
#
_symmetry.space_group_name_H-M   'P 1'
#
loop_
_entity.id
_entity.type
_entity.pdbx_description
1 polymer ?
#
loop_
_entity_poly.entity_id
_entity_poly.type
_entity_poly.pdbx_seq_one_letter_code
_entity_poly.pdbx_strand_id
1 'polypeptide(L)'
;MKELSAGIVSSRFAVTWSPPLLEEKWISISPEQVDDMLRCFTRLQDPGKTLDLSCEALTPVEYALLLSKNSQFFKSFTSVELWAYYEQFNKQLLEDMIAGGRLESIFIASTVLSNQPMAFLVDYFFSESCRSLSVDFEDFGVVLGVINRWKEMDPRGLAPGKIFKGINASPDDLSQVGMTTIPVDSAEVGMTAVPVDSAEVEILRMIENKVTYCEDIGSLHRIDHTVDPRRTIYVVFYGYGACALMFE
;
A
#
# COMPACT_ATOMS: atom_id res chain seq x y z
N MET A 1 -12.71 27.14 6.03
CA MET A 1 -11.94 25.89 5.87
C MET A 1 -12.58 24.67 6.53
N LYS A 2 -13.19 24.77 7.73
CA LYS A 2 -14.03 23.68 8.29
C LYS A 2 -15.14 23.20 7.35
N GLU A 3 -15.68 24.08 6.52
CA GLU A 3 -16.70 23.72 5.51
C GLU A 3 -16.13 23.03 4.26
N LEU A 4 -14.84 23.19 3.95
CA LEU A 4 -14.20 22.50 2.80
C LEU A 4 -13.76 21.07 3.17
N SER A 5 -13.46 20.80 4.43
CA SER A 5 -13.11 19.45 4.91
C SER A 5 -14.32 18.52 5.04
N ALA A 6 -15.54 19.06 5.10
CA ALA A 6 -16.76 18.26 5.22
C ALA A 6 -17.11 17.65 3.85
N GLY A 7 -16.51 16.50 3.53
CA GLY A 7 -16.80 15.74 2.31
C GLY A 7 -15.57 15.29 1.52
N ILE A 8 -14.36 15.68 1.92
CA ILE A 8 -13.12 15.16 1.31
C ILE A 8 -12.87 13.75 1.84
N VAL A 9 -12.92 12.76 0.95
CA VAL A 9 -12.62 11.35 1.28
C VAL A 9 -11.12 11.10 1.28
N SER A 10 -10.39 11.72 0.35
CA SER A 10 -8.95 11.60 0.23
C SER A 10 -8.34 12.82 -0.44
N SER A 11 -7.09 13.13 -0.12
CA SER A 11 -6.27 14.12 -0.81
C SER A 11 -4.94 13.50 -1.26
N ARG A 12 -4.52 13.85 -2.48
CA ARG A 12 -3.24 13.42 -3.07
C ARG A 12 -2.40 14.65 -3.36
N PHE A 13 -1.15 14.63 -2.92
CA PHE A 13 -0.16 15.65 -3.21
C PHE A 13 0.93 15.03 -4.06
N ALA A 14 1.03 15.46 -5.32
CA ALA A 14 2.04 14.96 -6.26
C ALA A 14 3.06 16.04 -6.58
N VAL A 15 4.31 15.64 -6.77
CA VAL A 15 5.38 16.53 -7.26
C VAL A 15 5.73 16.13 -8.69
N THR A 16 5.55 17.04 -9.65
CA THR A 16 5.74 16.78 -11.09
C THR A 16 6.36 17.98 -11.81
N TRP A 17 7.16 17.73 -12.85
CA TRP A 17 7.66 18.77 -13.77
C TRP A 17 6.70 19.11 -14.90
N SER A 18 5.85 18.15 -15.28
CA SER A 18 4.96 18.35 -16.40
C SER A 18 3.90 19.36 -15.99
N PRO A 19 3.75 20.50 -16.69
CA PRO A 19 2.55 21.28 -16.55
C PRO A 19 1.37 20.33 -16.81
N PRO A 20 0.31 20.39 -15.99
CA PRO A 20 -0.80 19.48 -16.13
C PRO A 20 -1.30 19.51 -17.57
N LEU A 21 -1.57 18.32 -18.13
CA LEU A 21 -2.03 18.19 -19.51
C LEU A 21 -3.25 19.10 -19.69
N LEU A 22 -3.15 19.98 -20.69
CA LEU A 22 -4.04 21.09 -20.98
C LEU A 22 -5.50 20.63 -21.08
N GLU A 23 -6.29 20.85 -20.03
CA GLU A 23 -7.77 21.00 -20.08
C GLU A 23 -8.40 21.32 -18.71
N GLU A 24 -7.70 21.11 -17.59
CA GLU A 24 -8.23 21.42 -16.25
C GLU A 24 -7.95 22.86 -15.80
N LYS A 25 -8.92 23.47 -15.10
CA LYS A 25 -8.78 24.80 -14.48
C LYS A 25 -7.97 24.69 -13.18
N TRP A 26 -6.65 24.81 -13.29
CA TRP A 26 -5.77 24.84 -12.13
C TRP A 26 -5.81 26.21 -11.43
N ILE A 27 -5.87 26.17 -10.11
CA ILE A 27 -5.69 27.36 -9.27
C ILE A 27 -4.18 27.52 -9.05
N SER A 28 -3.58 28.53 -9.68
CA SER A 28 -2.19 28.89 -9.42
C SER A 28 -2.09 29.60 -8.08
N ILE A 29 -1.09 29.22 -7.28
CA ILE A 29 -0.88 29.74 -5.94
C ILE A 29 0.45 30.46 -5.94
N SER A 30 0.46 31.72 -5.49
CA SER A 30 1.68 32.52 -5.51
C SER A 30 2.66 32.05 -4.42
N PRO A 31 3.98 32.27 -4.57
CA PRO A 31 4.97 31.86 -3.57
C PRO A 31 4.68 32.37 -2.15
N GLU A 32 4.08 33.56 -2.03
CA GLU A 32 3.72 34.17 -0.73
C GLU A 32 2.56 33.45 -0.03
N GLN A 33 1.74 32.72 -0.80
CA GLN A 33 0.57 31.98 -0.29
C GLN A 33 0.92 30.53 0.08
N VAL A 34 2.09 30.03 -0.33
CA VAL A 34 2.46 28.61 -0.17
C VAL A 34 2.52 28.21 1.30
N ASP A 35 3.17 29.00 2.16
CA ASP A 35 3.35 28.63 3.57
C ASP A 35 2.02 28.55 4.32
N ASP A 36 1.13 29.52 4.07
CA ASP A 36 -0.21 29.53 4.67
C ASP A 36 -1.02 28.34 4.16
N MET A 37 -0.96 28.06 2.87
CA MET A 37 -1.63 26.92 2.26
C MET A 37 -1.11 25.58 2.80
N LEU A 38 0.20 25.38 2.90
CA LEU A 38 0.79 24.15 3.45
C LEU A 38 0.39 23.96 4.92
N ARG A 39 0.32 25.04 5.70
CA ARG A 39 -0.20 25.01 7.07
C ARG A 39 -1.68 24.61 7.11
N CYS A 40 -2.47 25.05 6.15
CA CYS A 40 -3.86 24.64 5.99
C CYS A 40 -3.96 23.13 5.72
N PHE A 41 -3.23 22.63 4.72
CA PHE A 41 -3.23 21.21 4.35
C PHE A 41 -2.69 20.30 5.45
N THR A 42 -1.67 20.74 6.20
CA THR A 42 -1.16 19.99 7.36
C THR A 42 -2.26 19.76 8.39
N ARG A 43 -3.15 20.74 8.59
CA ARG A 43 -4.24 20.70 9.58
C ARG A 43 -5.50 19.99 9.11
N LEU A 44 -5.65 19.75 7.81
CA LEU A 44 -6.75 18.93 7.30
C LEU A 44 -6.73 17.56 7.99
N GLN A 45 -7.86 17.16 8.53
CA GLN A 45 -8.05 15.85 9.15
C GLN A 45 -8.67 14.90 8.11
N ASP A 46 -8.10 14.89 6.91
CA ASP A 46 -8.57 14.01 5.85
C ASP A 46 -8.18 12.57 6.20
N PRO A 47 -9.10 11.60 6.07
CA PRO A 47 -8.84 10.22 6.47
C PRO A 47 -7.80 9.52 5.59
N GLY A 48 -7.58 9.99 4.35
CA GLY A 48 -6.51 9.51 3.47
C GLY A 48 -5.72 10.66 2.87
N LYS A 49 -4.44 10.78 3.26
CA LYS A 49 -3.50 11.73 2.64
C LYS A 49 -2.38 10.96 1.97
N THR A 50 -2.29 11.07 0.66
CA THR A 50 -1.25 10.40 -0.14
C THR A 50 -0.22 11.40 -0.62
N LEU A 51 1.04 11.15 -0.28
CA LEU A 51 2.19 11.85 -0.81
C LEU A 51 2.75 11.05 -1.97
N ASP A 52 2.66 11.59 -3.18
CA ASP A 52 3.11 10.96 -4.41
C ASP A 52 4.41 11.62 -4.93
N LEU A 53 5.47 10.82 -4.82
CA LEU A 53 6.84 11.14 -5.21
C LEU A 53 7.33 10.08 -6.21
N SER A 54 6.41 9.40 -6.89
CA SER A 54 6.72 8.37 -7.88
C SER A 54 7.19 8.92 -9.22
N CYS A 55 7.07 10.24 -9.44
CA CYS A 55 7.59 10.91 -10.61
C CYS A 55 9.08 11.22 -10.42
N GLU A 56 9.93 10.82 -11.38
CA GLU A 56 11.37 11.14 -11.47
C GLU A 56 11.64 12.63 -11.78
N ALA A 57 10.83 13.50 -11.18
CA ALA A 57 10.80 14.90 -11.49
C ALA A 57 12.00 15.63 -10.88
N LEU A 58 12.22 15.49 -9.58
CA LEU A 58 13.16 16.37 -8.89
C LEU A 58 14.60 15.86 -8.93
N THR A 59 15.54 16.78 -9.09
CA THR A 59 16.94 16.49 -8.76
C THR A 59 17.06 16.20 -7.26
N PRO A 60 18.05 15.40 -6.82
CA PRO A 60 18.26 15.12 -5.40
C PRO A 60 18.39 16.39 -4.52
N VAL A 61 18.93 17.48 -5.09
CA VAL A 61 19.08 18.77 -4.39
C VAL A 61 17.73 19.46 -4.18
N GLU A 62 16.89 19.51 -5.21
CA GLU A 62 15.54 20.09 -5.12
C GLU A 62 14.68 19.29 -4.15
N TYR A 63 14.81 17.97 -4.18
CA TYR A 63 14.13 17.06 -3.27
C TYR A 63 14.51 17.31 -1.81
N ALA A 64 15.82 17.38 -1.52
CA ALA A 64 16.32 17.68 -0.18
C ALA A 64 15.85 19.06 0.32
N LEU A 65 15.83 20.07 -0.56
CA LEU A 65 15.35 21.41 -0.23
C LEU A 65 13.84 21.41 0.07
N LEU A 66 13.06 20.67 -0.72
CA LEU A 66 11.62 20.54 -0.54
C LEU A 66 11.30 19.88 0.82
N LEU A 67 11.94 18.74 1.11
CA LEU A 67 11.74 17.99 2.35
C LEU A 67 12.17 18.76 3.60
N SER A 68 13.35 19.39 3.55
CA SER A 68 13.87 20.13 4.70
C SER A 68 12.96 21.30 5.09
N LYS A 69 12.42 22.04 4.11
CA LYS A 69 11.50 23.16 4.35
C LYS A 69 10.14 22.72 4.85
N ASN A 70 9.65 21.55 4.41
CA ASN A 70 8.26 21.13 4.60
C ASN A 70 8.12 19.81 5.38
N SER A 71 9.11 19.46 6.20
CA SER A 71 9.17 18.16 6.90
C SER A 71 7.90 17.85 7.71
N GLN A 72 7.33 18.83 8.41
CA GLN A 72 6.10 18.65 9.19
C GLN A 72 4.86 18.41 8.31
N PHE A 73 4.84 19.01 7.12
CA PHE A 73 3.78 18.79 6.15
C PHE A 73 3.83 17.35 5.64
N PHE A 74 5.01 16.86 5.22
CA PHE A 74 5.17 15.49 4.72
C PHE A 74 4.92 14.43 5.80
N LYS A 75 5.33 14.68 7.05
CA LYS A 75 5.03 13.80 8.20
C LYS A 75 3.53 13.70 8.52
N SER A 76 2.69 14.57 7.96
CA SER A 76 1.24 14.54 8.20
C SER A 76 0.48 13.55 7.31
N PHE A 77 1.15 12.96 6.30
CA PHE A 77 0.53 12.04 5.36
C PHE A 77 0.41 10.63 5.94
N THR A 78 -0.63 9.91 5.52
CA THR A 78 -0.90 8.52 5.92
C THR A 78 -0.50 7.52 4.84
N SER A 79 -0.19 7.97 3.64
CA SER A 79 0.25 7.14 2.52
C SER A 79 1.39 7.81 1.77
N VAL A 80 2.32 7.01 1.25
CA VAL A 80 3.42 7.50 0.41
C VAL A 80 3.63 6.58 -0.79
N GLU A 81 3.82 7.20 -1.95
CA GLU A 81 4.19 6.54 -3.20
C GLU A 81 5.57 7.06 -3.61
N LEU A 82 6.54 6.16 -3.75
CA LEU A 82 7.92 6.48 -4.08
C LEU A 82 8.30 5.80 -5.40
N TRP A 83 9.14 6.45 -6.20
CA TRP A 83 9.73 5.79 -7.35
C TRP A 83 10.70 4.70 -6.89
N ALA A 84 11.69 5.09 -6.08
CA ALA A 84 12.71 4.19 -5.57
C ALA A 84 13.00 4.38 -4.08
N TYR A 85 13.26 3.28 -3.38
CA TYR A 85 13.55 3.30 -1.94
C TYR A 85 14.99 3.76 -1.62
N TYR A 86 15.94 3.51 -2.51
CA TYR A 86 17.38 3.58 -2.21
C TYR A 86 18.00 4.95 -2.23
N GLU A 87 17.28 5.93 -2.74
CA GLU A 87 17.72 7.30 -2.58
C GLU A 87 17.72 7.63 -1.09
N GLN A 88 18.87 8.05 -0.58
CA GLN A 88 19.07 8.31 0.85
C GLN A 88 17.97 9.21 1.44
N PHE A 89 17.44 10.12 0.63
CA PHE A 89 16.35 11.02 1.00
C PHE A 89 15.00 10.30 1.16
N ASN A 90 14.65 9.39 0.23
CA ASN A 90 13.41 8.62 0.31
C ASN A 90 13.42 7.70 1.53
N LYS A 91 14.57 7.08 1.80
CA LYS A 91 14.77 6.30 3.03
C LYS A 91 14.58 7.16 4.28
N GLN A 92 15.26 8.30 4.38
CA GLN A 92 15.14 9.17 5.55
C GLN A 92 13.72 9.68 5.75
N LEU A 93 13.04 10.09 4.66
CA LEU A 93 11.64 10.52 4.69
C LEU A 93 10.74 9.40 5.22
N LEU A 94 10.93 8.17 4.72
CA LEU A 94 10.12 7.04 5.12
C LEU A 94 10.32 6.69 6.60
N GLU A 95 11.57 6.65 7.07
CA GLU A 95 11.90 6.46 8.48
C GLU A 95 11.25 7.54 9.36
N ASP A 96 11.31 8.80 8.92
CA ASP A 96 10.71 9.95 9.58
C ASP A 96 9.16 9.86 9.66
N MET A 97 8.52 9.39 8.60
CA MET A 97 7.06 9.19 8.53
C MET A 97 6.61 7.99 9.38
N ILE A 98 7.38 6.89 9.34
CA ILE A 98 7.14 5.69 10.15
C ILE A 98 7.29 6.01 11.64
N ALA A 99 8.35 6.73 12.02
CA ALA A 99 8.55 7.19 13.39
C ALA A 99 7.42 8.12 13.88
N GLY A 100 6.75 8.82 12.96
CA GLY A 100 5.56 9.61 13.24
C GLY A 100 4.31 8.79 13.58
N GLY A 101 4.31 7.48 13.29
CA GLY A 101 3.25 6.53 13.64
C GLY A 101 1.95 6.67 12.84
N ARG A 102 1.88 7.61 11.89
CA ARG A 102 0.68 7.87 11.07
C ARG A 102 0.74 7.24 9.69
N LEU A 103 1.92 6.81 9.25
CA LEU A 103 2.03 6.17 7.96
C LEU A 103 1.31 4.83 8.03
N GLU A 104 0.41 4.61 7.07
CA GLU A 104 -0.40 3.41 6.92
C GLU A 104 -0.08 2.67 5.62
N SER A 105 0.24 3.39 4.54
CA SER A 105 0.48 2.76 3.24
C SER A 105 1.80 3.21 2.61
N ILE A 106 2.53 2.24 2.06
CA ILE A 106 3.74 2.46 1.28
C ILE A 106 3.57 1.78 -0.08
N PHE A 107 3.83 2.53 -1.13
CA PHE A 107 4.03 2.01 -2.48
C PHE A 107 5.42 2.43 -2.97
N ILE A 108 6.20 1.47 -3.47
CA ILE A 108 7.50 1.71 -4.11
C ILE A 108 7.46 1.08 -5.49
N ALA A 109 7.62 1.89 -6.54
CA ALA A 109 7.47 1.45 -7.92
C ALA A 109 8.67 0.61 -8.42
N SER A 110 9.88 0.96 -8.01
CA SER A 110 11.10 0.29 -8.44
C SER A 110 11.27 -1.06 -7.77
N THR A 111 11.77 -2.04 -8.50
CA THR A 111 12.21 -3.32 -7.93
C THR A 111 13.28 -3.11 -6.87
N VAL A 112 13.09 -3.80 -5.76
CA VAL A 112 13.99 -3.84 -4.63
C VAL A 112 14.98 -4.98 -4.80
N LEU A 113 16.28 -4.66 -4.87
CA LEU A 113 17.32 -5.67 -5.07
C LEU A 113 17.56 -6.52 -3.82
N SER A 114 17.86 -7.80 -4.06
CA SER A 114 18.11 -8.83 -3.04
C SER A 114 19.24 -8.51 -2.05
N ASN A 115 20.16 -7.61 -2.40
CA ASN A 115 21.30 -7.23 -1.55
C ASN A 115 20.96 -6.14 -0.51
N GLN A 116 19.73 -5.64 -0.47
CA GLN A 116 19.34 -4.54 0.39
C GLN A 116 18.61 -5.01 1.66
N PRO A 117 18.84 -4.34 2.80
CA PRO A 117 18.23 -4.73 4.06
C PRO A 117 16.73 -4.39 4.07
N MET A 118 15.89 -5.40 3.86
CA MET A 118 14.42 -5.25 3.81
C MET A 118 13.71 -5.54 5.12
N ALA A 119 14.45 -5.99 6.13
CA ALA A 119 13.92 -6.25 7.47
C ALA A 119 13.11 -5.07 8.01
N PHE A 120 13.56 -3.83 7.76
CA PHE A 120 12.86 -2.62 8.18
C PHE A 120 11.44 -2.48 7.59
N LEU A 121 11.25 -2.67 6.29
CA LEU A 121 9.92 -2.57 5.67
C LEU A 121 9.02 -3.72 6.12
N VAL A 122 9.58 -4.92 6.28
CA VAL A 122 8.84 -6.08 6.80
C VAL A 122 8.43 -5.84 8.26
N ASP A 123 9.33 -5.33 9.10
CA ASP A 123 9.02 -4.96 10.49
C ASP A 123 7.92 -3.90 10.55
N TYR A 124 8.02 -2.88 9.69
CA TYR A 124 6.97 -1.87 9.57
C TYR A 124 5.64 -2.47 9.10
N PHE A 125 5.64 -3.40 8.14
CA PHE A 125 4.41 -4.09 7.70
C PHE A 125 3.68 -4.78 8.86
N PHE A 126 4.43 -5.38 9.79
CA PHE A 126 3.85 -6.01 10.98
C PHE A 126 3.50 -5.02 12.11
N SER A 127 3.85 -3.74 12.00
CA SER A 127 3.46 -2.71 12.98
C SER A 127 1.95 -2.43 12.97
N GLU A 128 1.41 -1.89 14.06
CA GLU A 128 -0.03 -1.59 14.17
C GLU A 128 -0.53 -0.57 13.13
N SER A 129 0.31 0.42 12.78
CA SER A 129 -0.08 1.51 11.89
C SER A 129 -0.15 1.10 10.43
N CYS A 130 0.71 0.18 9.97
CA CYS A 130 0.72 -0.23 8.57
C CYS A 130 -0.59 -0.94 8.19
N ARG A 131 -1.16 -0.57 7.06
CA ARG A 131 -2.32 -1.21 6.41
C ARG A 131 -1.94 -1.79 5.07
N SER A 132 -0.98 -1.20 4.36
CA SER A 132 -0.54 -1.75 3.09
C SER A 132 0.93 -1.49 2.80
N LEU A 133 1.61 -2.50 2.26
CA LEU A 133 2.96 -2.41 1.72
C LEU A 133 2.95 -3.00 0.32
N SER A 134 3.30 -2.19 -0.68
CA SER A 134 3.39 -2.60 -2.08
C SER A 134 4.79 -2.29 -2.60
N VAL A 135 5.60 -3.33 -2.75
CA VAL A 135 7.01 -3.22 -3.12
C VAL A 135 7.35 -4.42 -3.97
N ASP A 136 7.93 -4.20 -5.15
CA ASP A 136 8.38 -5.28 -6.01
C ASP A 136 9.69 -5.89 -5.45
N PHE A 137 9.62 -7.09 -4.86
CA PHE A 137 10.78 -7.74 -4.25
C PHE A 137 11.45 -8.68 -5.25
N GLU A 138 12.75 -8.46 -5.54
CA GLU A 138 13.55 -9.43 -6.31
C GLU A 138 13.76 -10.73 -5.53
N ASP A 139 13.98 -10.62 -4.22
CA ASP A 139 14.16 -11.78 -3.34
C ASP A 139 12.82 -12.35 -2.86
N PHE A 140 12.36 -13.41 -3.52
CA PHE A 140 11.17 -14.16 -3.12
C PHE A 140 11.27 -14.74 -1.69
N GLY A 141 12.48 -14.91 -1.16
CA GLY A 141 12.71 -15.30 0.23
C GLY A 141 12.10 -14.31 1.24
N VAL A 142 11.99 -13.03 0.88
CA VAL A 142 11.31 -12.02 1.71
C VAL A 142 9.82 -12.35 1.85
N VAL A 143 9.16 -12.75 0.76
CA VAL A 143 7.73 -13.10 0.74
C VAL A 143 7.46 -14.33 1.62
N LEU A 144 8.29 -15.38 1.46
CA LEU A 144 8.21 -16.57 2.31
C LEU A 144 8.49 -16.23 3.78
N GLY A 145 9.45 -15.33 4.04
CA GLY A 145 9.76 -14.83 5.37
C GLY A 145 8.58 -14.11 6.03
N VAL A 146 7.84 -13.28 5.27
CA VAL A 146 6.61 -12.62 5.74
C VAL A 146 5.55 -13.67 6.12
N ILE A 147 5.28 -14.65 5.25
CA ILE A 147 4.28 -15.70 5.51
C ILE A 147 4.67 -16.53 6.74
N ASN A 148 5.93 -16.95 6.85
CA ASN A 148 6.41 -17.76 7.96
C ASN A 148 6.37 -16.98 9.28
N ARG A 149 6.82 -15.72 9.28
CA ARG A 149 6.73 -14.85 10.46
C ARG A 149 5.28 -14.66 10.91
N TRP A 150 4.34 -14.50 9.98
CA TRP A 150 2.92 -14.44 10.31
C TRP A 150 2.44 -15.72 10.98
N LYS A 151 2.80 -16.91 10.47
CA LYS A 151 2.42 -18.21 11.04
C LYS A 151 2.94 -18.44 12.47
N GLU A 152 4.02 -17.79 12.85
CA GLU A 152 4.67 -17.89 14.17
C GLU A 152 4.19 -16.80 15.15
N MET A 153 3.46 -15.79 14.68
CA MET A 153 3.01 -14.65 15.48
C MET A 153 1.78 -15.00 16.33
N ASP A 154 1.51 -14.21 17.39
CA ASP A 154 0.18 -14.26 18.03
C ASP A 154 -0.86 -13.75 17.01
N PRO A 155 -1.86 -14.56 16.63
CA PRO A 155 -2.90 -14.18 15.66
C PRO A 155 -3.73 -12.96 16.08
N ARG A 156 -3.67 -12.55 17.36
CA ARG A 156 -4.33 -11.33 17.86
C ARG A 156 -3.47 -10.08 17.72
N GLY A 157 -2.17 -10.23 17.44
CA GLY A 157 -1.22 -9.13 17.30
C GLY A 157 -1.28 -8.42 15.96
N LEU A 158 -1.81 -9.07 14.92
CA LEU A 158 -1.94 -8.48 13.60
C LEU A 158 -3.34 -7.87 13.40
N ALA A 159 -3.37 -6.60 13.00
CA ALA A 159 -4.62 -5.98 12.60
C ALA A 159 -5.13 -6.59 11.27
N PRO A 160 -6.42 -6.94 11.16
CA PRO A 160 -6.99 -7.48 9.93
C PRO A 160 -7.00 -6.43 8.81
N GLY A 161 -7.18 -6.88 7.56
CA GLY A 161 -7.22 -6.02 6.39
C GLY A 161 -5.88 -5.52 5.90
N LYS A 162 -4.76 -6.12 6.35
CA LYS A 162 -3.42 -5.75 5.89
C LYS A 162 -3.14 -6.33 4.51
N ILE A 163 -2.49 -5.56 3.66
CA ILE A 163 -2.25 -5.93 2.26
C ILE A 163 -0.76 -5.85 1.93
N PHE A 164 -0.21 -6.93 1.41
CA PHE A 164 1.17 -7.02 0.93
C PHE A 164 1.18 -7.33 -0.57
N LYS A 165 1.71 -6.41 -1.40
CA LYS A 165 1.73 -6.49 -2.87
C LYS A 165 3.15 -6.36 -3.42
N GLY A 166 3.28 -6.55 -4.73
CA GLY A 166 4.56 -6.53 -5.45
C GLY A 166 5.27 -7.88 -5.41
N ILE A 167 4.48 -8.95 -5.53
CA ILE A 167 4.99 -10.32 -5.52
C ILE A 167 4.89 -10.84 -6.95
N ASN A 168 6.04 -11.15 -7.55
CA ASN A 168 6.10 -11.86 -8.82
C ASN A 168 6.23 -13.37 -8.53
N ALA A 169 5.10 -14.05 -8.39
CA ALA A 169 5.06 -15.47 -8.06
C ALA A 169 3.83 -16.16 -8.64
N SER A 170 4.02 -17.41 -9.03
CA SER A 170 2.97 -18.33 -9.43
C SER A 170 2.47 -19.16 -8.24
N PRO A 171 1.33 -19.87 -8.38
CA PRO A 171 0.87 -20.80 -7.36
C PRO A 171 1.91 -21.88 -6.98
N ASP A 172 2.73 -22.32 -7.94
CA ASP A 172 3.73 -23.36 -7.72
C ASP A 172 4.85 -22.87 -6.79
N ASP A 173 5.23 -21.60 -6.88
CA ASP A 173 6.27 -20.97 -6.03
C ASP A 173 5.84 -20.93 -4.55
N LEU A 174 4.53 -20.86 -4.31
CA LEU A 174 3.91 -20.87 -2.97
C LEU A 174 3.36 -22.24 -2.57
N SER A 175 3.60 -23.30 -3.32
CA SER A 175 3.08 -24.65 -3.02
C SER A 175 3.49 -25.16 -1.63
N GLN A 176 4.68 -24.79 -1.15
CA GLN A 176 5.21 -25.19 0.15
C GLN A 176 4.56 -24.48 1.35
N VAL A 177 3.80 -23.40 1.15
CA VAL A 177 3.20 -22.65 2.27
C VAL A 177 1.82 -23.18 2.68
N GLY A 178 1.36 -24.29 2.10
CA GLY A 178 0.12 -24.96 2.49
C GLY A 178 -1.13 -24.24 2.01
N MET A 179 -1.09 -23.73 0.77
CA MET A 179 -2.24 -23.07 0.16
C MET A 179 -3.38 -24.05 -0.10
N THR A 180 -4.61 -23.57 0.13
CA THR A 180 -5.84 -24.25 -0.29
C THR A 180 -6.57 -23.38 -1.30
N THR A 181 -6.89 -23.92 -2.47
CA THR A 181 -7.62 -23.19 -3.52
C THR A 181 -9.06 -22.90 -3.08
N ILE A 182 -9.50 -21.66 -3.29
CA ILE A 182 -10.89 -21.26 -3.13
C ILE A 182 -11.53 -21.31 -4.53
N PRO A 183 -12.62 -22.06 -4.72
CA PRO A 183 -13.39 -22.01 -5.95
C PRO A 183 -13.91 -20.59 -6.15
N VAL A 184 -13.31 -19.86 -7.09
CA VAL A 184 -13.92 -18.64 -7.62
C VAL A 184 -14.79 -19.14 -8.76
N ASP A 185 -16.06 -19.41 -8.47
CA ASP A 185 -17.01 -19.69 -9.54
C ASP A 185 -16.92 -18.51 -10.51
N SER A 186 -16.36 -18.78 -11.70
CA SER A 186 -16.24 -17.83 -12.80
C SER A 186 -17.63 -17.62 -13.41
N ALA A 187 -18.61 -17.31 -12.57
CA ALA A 187 -19.88 -16.77 -12.98
C ALA A 187 -19.65 -15.27 -13.12
N GLU A 188 -19.91 -14.77 -14.32
CA GLU A 188 -20.19 -13.36 -14.57
C GLU A 188 -20.81 -12.71 -13.33
N VAL A 189 -20.25 -11.58 -12.91
CA VAL A 189 -20.79 -10.71 -11.85
C VAL A 189 -22.17 -10.23 -12.29
N GLY A 190 -23.14 -11.11 -12.12
CA GLY A 190 -24.42 -11.11 -12.81
C GLY A 190 -25.36 -12.06 -12.09
N MET A 191 -25.59 -11.78 -10.81
CA MET A 191 -26.73 -12.27 -10.02
C MET A 191 -27.13 -13.74 -10.26
N THR A 192 -26.27 -14.70 -9.93
CA THR A 192 -26.76 -16.04 -9.57
C THR A 192 -26.19 -16.45 -8.22
N ALA A 193 -27.10 -16.52 -7.25
CA ALA A 193 -26.82 -16.84 -5.86
C ALA A 193 -26.40 -18.31 -5.71
N VAL A 194 -25.09 -18.54 -5.67
CA VAL A 194 -24.52 -19.68 -4.96
C VAL A 194 -24.51 -19.30 -3.47
N PRO A 195 -24.85 -20.21 -2.54
CA PRO A 195 -24.73 -19.95 -1.11
C PRO A 195 -23.24 -20.02 -0.73
N VAL A 196 -22.48 -19.02 -1.17
CA VAL A 196 -21.22 -18.65 -0.55
C VAL A 196 -21.59 -18.06 0.81
N ASP A 197 -20.96 -18.53 1.88
CA ASP A 197 -21.23 -17.99 3.22
C ASP A 197 -21.09 -16.46 3.19
N SER A 198 -21.98 -15.75 3.87
CA SER A 198 -22.02 -14.26 3.82
C SER A 198 -20.68 -13.58 4.14
N ALA A 199 -19.85 -14.23 4.97
CA ALA A 199 -18.49 -13.77 5.29
C ALA A 199 -17.52 -13.89 4.11
N GLU A 200 -17.58 -14.98 3.34
CA GLU A 200 -16.73 -15.18 2.15
C GLU A 200 -17.09 -14.17 1.04
N VAL A 201 -18.39 -13.84 0.87
CA VAL A 201 -18.83 -12.79 -0.07
C VAL A 201 -18.25 -11.43 0.32
N GLU A 202 -18.22 -11.09 1.61
CA GLU A 202 -17.67 -9.81 2.07
C GLU A 202 -16.16 -9.74 1.86
N ILE A 203 -15.45 -10.86 2.06
CA ILE A 203 -14.01 -10.99 1.79
C ILE A 203 -13.71 -10.83 0.30
N LEU A 204 -14.47 -11.48 -0.58
CA LEU A 204 -14.31 -11.34 -2.03
C LEU A 204 -14.51 -9.88 -2.45
N ARG A 205 -15.56 -9.22 -1.94
CA ARG A 205 -15.80 -7.79 -2.19
C ARG A 205 -14.65 -6.92 -1.66
N MET A 206 -14.03 -7.29 -0.55
CA MET A 206 -12.88 -6.57 -0.02
C MET A 206 -11.63 -6.76 -0.88
N ILE A 207 -11.39 -7.97 -1.37
CA ILE A 207 -10.32 -8.27 -2.34
C ILE A 207 -10.52 -7.45 -3.60
N GLU A 208 -11.73 -7.45 -4.16
CA GLU A 208 -12.07 -6.66 -5.36
C GLU A 208 -11.80 -5.17 -5.15
N ASN A 209 -12.24 -4.62 -4.02
CA ASN A 209 -12.12 -3.18 -3.75
C ASN A 209 -10.70 -2.73 -3.39
N LYS A 210 -9.93 -3.56 -2.68
CA LYS A 210 -8.63 -3.14 -2.09
C LYS A 210 -7.41 -3.74 -2.78
N VAL A 211 -7.57 -4.91 -3.38
CA VAL A 211 -6.45 -5.68 -3.93
C VAL A 211 -6.36 -5.49 -5.44
N THR A 212 -7.45 -5.64 -6.18
CA THR A 212 -7.45 -5.87 -7.64
C THR A 212 -7.85 -4.65 -8.47
N TYR A 213 -7.56 -3.41 -8.03
CA TYR A 213 -8.12 -2.15 -8.58
C TYR A 213 -8.27 -2.07 -10.12
N CYS A 214 -7.44 -2.76 -10.92
CA CYS A 214 -7.64 -2.98 -12.37
C CYS A 214 -7.20 -4.37 -12.89
N GLU A 215 -7.08 -5.39 -12.03
CA GLU A 215 -6.40 -6.65 -12.37
C GLU A 215 -7.36 -7.85 -12.32
N ASP A 216 -7.37 -8.64 -13.40
CA ASP A 216 -8.15 -9.86 -13.45
C ASP A 216 -7.60 -10.91 -12.47
N ILE A 217 -8.47 -11.40 -11.58
CA ILE A 217 -8.13 -12.49 -10.66
C ILE A 217 -8.05 -13.79 -11.48
N GLY A 218 -6.84 -14.34 -11.58
CA GLY A 218 -6.61 -15.65 -12.20
C GLY A 218 -6.97 -16.80 -11.25
N SER A 219 -6.59 -16.70 -9.98
CA SER A 219 -7.00 -17.68 -8.95
C SER A 219 -6.91 -17.09 -7.54
N LEU A 220 -7.72 -17.64 -6.63
CA LEU A 220 -7.75 -17.28 -5.22
C LEU A 220 -7.41 -18.49 -4.36
N HIS A 221 -6.56 -18.30 -3.37
CA HIS A 221 -6.18 -19.34 -2.41
C HIS A 221 -6.20 -18.77 -1.00
N ARG A 222 -6.20 -19.65 -0.01
CA ARG A 222 -6.05 -19.29 1.40
C ARG A 222 -4.95 -20.07 2.09
N ILE A 223 -4.33 -19.45 3.08
CA ILE A 223 -3.38 -20.05 4.00
C ILE A 223 -3.89 -19.79 5.42
N ASP A 224 -4.22 -20.85 6.16
CA ASP A 224 -4.74 -20.73 7.52
C ASP A 224 -3.61 -20.60 8.53
N HIS A 225 -3.84 -19.82 9.60
CA HIS A 225 -2.86 -19.67 10.67
C HIS A 225 -2.76 -20.96 11.48
N THR A 226 -1.54 -21.32 11.89
CA THR A 226 -1.26 -22.60 12.56
C THR A 226 -1.99 -22.76 13.89
N VAL A 227 -2.21 -21.66 14.61
CA VAL A 227 -2.83 -21.62 15.94
C VAL A 227 -4.32 -21.22 15.92
N ASP A 228 -4.74 -20.38 14.97
CA ASP A 228 -6.10 -19.85 14.92
C ASP A 228 -6.62 -19.86 13.47
N PRO A 229 -7.37 -20.90 13.06
CA PRO A 229 -7.86 -21.03 11.69
C PRO A 229 -8.80 -19.91 11.24
N ARG A 230 -9.23 -19.01 12.14
CA ARG A 230 -9.99 -17.81 11.77
C ARG A 230 -9.11 -16.70 11.22
N ARG A 231 -7.80 -16.80 11.42
CA ARG A 231 -6.81 -15.92 10.80
C ARG A 231 -6.28 -16.58 9.54
N THR A 232 -6.37 -15.86 8.44
CA THR A 232 -6.14 -16.41 7.12
C THR A 232 -5.43 -15.39 6.26
N ILE A 233 -4.44 -15.84 5.49
CA ILE A 233 -3.92 -15.07 4.36
C ILE A 233 -4.70 -15.49 3.12
N TYR A 234 -5.37 -14.55 2.48
CA TYR A 234 -5.89 -14.71 1.13
C TYR A 234 -4.81 -14.36 0.13
N VAL A 235 -4.50 -15.31 -0.75
CA VAL A 235 -3.50 -15.18 -1.82
C VAL A 235 -4.23 -14.99 -3.14
N VAL A 236 -4.11 -13.81 -3.72
CA VAL A 236 -4.77 -13.43 -4.98
C VAL A 236 -3.73 -13.46 -6.08
N PHE A 237 -3.83 -14.40 -7.02
CA PHE A 237 -2.98 -14.43 -8.20
C PHE A 237 -3.66 -13.73 -9.36
N TYR A 238 -2.93 -12.85 -10.01
CA TYR A 238 -3.39 -12.11 -11.18
C TYR A 238 -3.04 -12.85 -12.48
N GLY A 239 -3.78 -12.59 -13.55
CA GLY A 239 -3.63 -13.27 -14.84
C GLY A 239 -2.25 -13.15 -15.53
N TYR A 240 -1.35 -12.30 -15.03
CA TYR A 240 -0.04 -12.02 -15.62
C TYR A 240 1.15 -12.45 -14.74
N GLY A 241 0.93 -13.29 -13.71
CA GLY A 241 2.01 -13.92 -12.93
C GLY A 241 2.47 -13.15 -11.69
N ALA A 242 1.73 -12.14 -11.26
CA ALA A 242 1.91 -11.50 -9.97
C ALA A 242 0.84 -11.94 -8.96
N CYS A 243 1.08 -11.69 -7.67
CA CYS A 243 0.09 -11.93 -6.64
C CYS A 243 0.14 -10.88 -5.52
N ALA A 244 -0.88 -10.94 -4.66
CA ALA A 244 -0.97 -10.17 -3.43
C ALA A 244 -1.44 -11.05 -2.27
N LEU A 245 -1.06 -10.65 -1.07
CA LEU A 245 -1.46 -11.29 0.18
C LEU A 245 -2.35 -10.32 0.97
N MET A 246 -3.53 -10.78 1.38
CA MET A 246 -4.42 -10.06 2.28
C MET A 246 -4.55 -10.84 3.58
N PHE A 247 -4.20 -10.19 4.70
CA PHE A 247 -4.15 -10.81 6.02
C PHE A 247 -5.41 -10.46 6.81
N GLU A 248 -6.22 -11.47 7.12
CA GLU A 248 -7.44 -11.39 7.94
C GLU A 248 -7.33 -12.15 9.25
#